data_AF-A0A965A8L6-F1
#
_entry.id   AF-A0A965A8L6-F1
#
_cell.length_a   1.000
_cell.length_b   1.000
_cell.length_c   1.000
_cell.angle_alpha   90.00
_cell.angle_beta   90.00
_cell.angle_gamma   90.00
#
_symmetry.space_group_name_H-M   'P 1'
#
loop_
_entity.id
_entity.type
_entity.pdbx_description
1 polymer ?
#
loop_
_entity_poly.entity_id
_entity_poly.type
_entity_poly.pdbx_seq_one_letter_code
_entity_poly.pdbx_strand_id
1 'polypeptide(L)' 'MRSVKVWTDAFDVVNKLVEDLEVLNEFHDAGDASDDELEREYQKTAKAVEELEFKKMLSRDEDQLSAI' A
#
# COMPACT_ATOMS: atom_id res chain seq x y z
N MET A 1 -2.25 -19.76 10.20
CA MET A 1 -1.81 -19.94 8.80
C MET A 1 -2.55 -19.02 7.81
N ARG A 2 -3.89 -18.94 7.84
CA ARG A 2 -4.65 -18.03 6.94
C ARG A 2 -4.32 -16.54 7.14
N SER A 3 -4.19 -16.07 8.38
CA SER A 3 -3.89 -14.65 8.66
C SER A 3 -2.51 -14.23 8.16
N VAL A 4 -1.49 -15.09 8.32
CA VAL A 4 -0.13 -14.83 7.80
C VAL A 4 -0.14 -14.70 6.28
N LYS A 5 -0.89 -15.56 5.57
CA LYS A 5 -1.02 -15.49 4.12
C LYS A 5 -1.72 -14.21 3.66
N VAL A 6 -2.79 -13.79 4.34
CA VAL A 6 -3.48 -12.52 4.05
C VAL A 6 -2.53 -11.33 4.18
N TRP A 7 -1.63 -11.40 5.16
CA TRP A 7 -0.61 -10.38 5.39
C TRP A 7 0.45 -10.32 4.32
N THR A 8 1.01 -11.46 3.93
CA THR A 8 2.02 -11.53 2.87
C THR A 8 1.42 -11.11 1.53
N ASP A 9 0.21 -11.58 1.21
CA ASP A 9 -0.44 -11.24 -0.05
C ASP A 9 -0.74 -9.72 -0.12
N ALA A 10 -1.18 -9.09 0.98
CA ALA A 10 -1.42 -7.65 1.04
C ALA A 10 -0.11 -6.84 0.97
N PHE A 11 0.95 -7.31 1.62
CA PHE A 11 2.27 -6.70 1.52
C PHE A 11 2.81 -6.76 0.10
N ASP A 12 2.72 -7.91 -0.57
CA ASP A 12 3.21 -8.09 -1.95
C ASP A 12 2.52 -7.14 -2.93
N VAL A 13 1.22 -6.89 -2.74
CA VAL A 13 0.45 -5.91 -3.53
C VAL A 13 0.98 -4.49 -3.31
N VAL A 14 1.17 -4.08 -2.05
CA VAL A 14 1.67 -2.74 -1.73
C VAL A 14 3.10 -2.56 -2.24
N ASN A 15 3.96 -3.56 -2.05
CA ASN A 15 5.34 -3.53 -2.51
C ASN A 15 5.41 -3.33 -4.03
N LYS A 16 4.58 -4.05 -4.79
CA LYS A 16 4.49 -3.88 -6.24
C LYS A 16 4.02 -2.47 -6.63
N LEU A 17 3.04 -1.91 -5.94
CA LEU A 17 2.56 -0.55 -6.22
C LEU A 17 3.64 0.51 -5.98
N VAL A 18 4.47 0.32 -4.94
CA VAL A 18 5.62 1.19 -4.67
C VAL A 18 6.68 1.06 -5.76
N GLU A 19 7.03 -0.16 -6.17
CA GLU A 19 7.97 -0.39 -7.28
C GLU A 19 7.47 0.24 -8.59
N ASP A 20 6.18 0.07 -8.92
CA ASP A 20 5.55 0.67 -10.10
C ASP A 20 5.58 2.22 -10.02
N LEU A 21 5.38 2.79 -8.83
CA LEU A 21 5.42 4.24 -8.59
C LEU A 21 6.85 4.80 -8.71
N GLU A 22 7.86 4.09 -8.20
CA GLU A 22 9.26 4.48 -8.35
C GLU A 22 9.66 4.55 -9.82
N VAL A 23 9.30 3.53 -10.60
CA VAL A 23 9.52 3.50 -12.05
C VAL A 23 8.78 4.65 -12.74
N LEU A 24 7.53 4.93 -12.35
CA LEU A 24 6.78 6.06 -12.91
C LEU A 24 7.43 7.40 -12.58
N ASN A 25 8.01 7.55 -11.38
CA ASN A 25 8.74 8.75 -11.00
C ASN A 25 10.01 8.93 -11.86
N GLU A 26 10.71 7.84 -12.20
CA GLU A 26 11.84 7.91 -13.15
C GLU A 26 11.40 8.39 -14.54
N PHE A 27 10.23 7.94 -15.03
CA PHE A 27 9.65 8.44 -16.28
C PHE A 27 9.22 9.91 -16.18
N HIS A 28 8.70 10.33 -15.02
CA HIS A 28 8.33 11.72 -14.77
C HIS A 28 9.55 12.64 -14.78
N ASP A 29 10.63 12.25 -14.10
CA ASP A 29 11.91 12.97 -14.09
C ASP A 29 12.53 13.07 -15.50
N ALA A 30 12.30 12.07 -16.35
CA ALA A 30 12.70 12.07 -17.76
C ALA A 30 11.80 12.95 -18.66
N GLY A 31 10.66 13.44 -18.14
CA GLY A 31 9.64 14.17 -18.90
C GLY A 31 8.72 13.30 -19.75
N ASP A 32 8.77 11.97 -19.54
CA ASP A 32 8.00 10.95 -20.26
C ASP A 32 6.68 10.58 -19.55
N ALA A 33 6.45 11.08 -18.33
CA ALA A 33 5.18 10.97 -17.61
C ALA A 33 4.70 12.34 -17.12
N SER A 34 3.38 12.50 -16.98
CA SER A 34 2.77 13.76 -16.52
C SER A 34 2.62 13.84 -15.00
N ASP A 35 2.62 15.06 -14.45
CA ASP A 35 2.35 15.32 -13.03
C ASP A 35 1.02 14.67 -12.57
N ASP A 36 -0.04 14.79 -13.38
CA ASP A 36 -1.35 14.21 -13.08
C ASP A 36 -1.32 12.68 -13.01
N GLU A 37 -0.47 12.05 -13.82
CA GLU A 37 -0.30 10.60 -13.82
C GLU A 37 0.48 10.13 -12.60
N LEU A 38 1.57 10.83 -12.25
CA LEU A 38 2.34 10.57 -11.05
C LEU A 38 1.49 10.75 -9.79
N GLU A 39 0.73 11.84 -9.70
CA GLU A 39 -0.14 12.12 -8.56
C GLU A 39 -1.22 11.05 -8.39
N ARG A 40 -1.83 10.59 -9.48
CA ARG A 40 -2.84 9.53 -9.43
C ARG A 40 -2.29 8.22 -8.87
N GLU A 41 -1.13 7.78 -9.37
CA GLU A 41 -0.52 6.54 -8.88
C GLU A 41 0.05 6.70 -7.47
N TYR A 42 0.54 7.88 -7.11
CA TYR A 42 0.93 8.21 -5.73
C TYR A 42 -0.26 8.05 -4.77
N GLN A 43 -1.40 8.70 -5.06
CA GLN A 43 -2.59 8.64 -4.20
C GLN A 43 -3.12 7.21 -4.05
N LYS A 44 -3.10 6.42 -5.13
CA LYS A 44 -3.48 5.01 -5.10
C LYS A 44 -2.52 4.19 -4.22
N THR A 45 -1.23 4.40 -4.35
CA THR A 45 -0.20 3.69 -3.58
C THR A 45 -0.26 4.06 -2.10
N ALA A 46 -0.38 5.36 -1.80
CA ALA A 46 -0.54 5.87 -0.43
C ALA A 46 -1.75 5.24 0.27
N LYS A 47 -2.90 5.19 -0.41
CA LYS A 47 -4.10 4.54 0.13
C LYS A 47 -3.88 3.04 0.41
N ALA A 48 -3.19 2.33 -0.48
CA ALA A 48 -2.90 0.91 -0.27
C ALA A 48 -1.97 0.68 0.94
N VAL A 49 -0.99 1.57 1.15
CA VAL A 49 -0.15 1.58 2.35
C VAL A 49 -0.98 1.80 3.61
N GLU A 50 -1.87 2.81 3.61
CA GLU A 50 -2.76 3.08 4.76
C GLU A 50 -3.65 1.88 5.09
N GLU A 51 -4.21 1.20 4.09
CA GLU A 51 -5.02 -0.01 4.29
C GLU A 51 -4.19 -1.17 4.89
N LEU A 52 -2.93 -1.30 4.48
CA LEU A 52 -2.01 -2.28 5.06
C LEU A 52 -1.65 -1.94 6.51
N GLU A 53 -1.40 -0.67 6.81
CA GLU A 53 -1.15 -0.20 8.18
C GLU A 53 -2.36 -0.39 9.08
N PHE A 54 -3.57 -0.11 8.58
CA PHE A 54 -4.81 -0.30 9.33
C PHE A 54 -5.03 -1.77 9.69
N LYS A 55 -4.79 -2.70 8.74
CA LYS A 55 -4.81 -4.13 9.04
C LYS A 55 -3.86 -4.47 10.20
N LYS A 56 -2.73 -3.77 10.33
CA LYS A 56 -1.65 -4.04 11.31
C LYS A 56 -2.11 -3.60 12.68
N MET A 57 -2.73 -2.43 12.73
CA MET A 57 -3.35 -1.91 13.95
C MET A 57 -4.41 -2.88 14.49
N LEU A 58 -5.30 -3.39 13.63
CA LEU A 58 -6.35 -4.37 14.00
C LEU A 58 -5.82 -5.77 14.35
N SER A 59 -4.54 -6.06 14.08
CA SER A 59 -3.93 -7.36 14.38
C SER A 59 -3.30 -7.45 15.77
N ARG A 60 -3.39 -6.40 16.58
CA ARG A 60 -2.99 -6.40 17.99
C ARG A 60 -4.11 -7.01 18.83
N ASP A 61 -3.77 -8.03 19.63
CA ASP A 61 -4.71 -8.89 20.39
C ASP A 61 -5.72 -8.14 21.30
N GLU A 62 -5.50 -6.86 21.60
CA GLU A 62 -6.40 -6.04 22.42
C GLU A 62 -7.72 -5.67 21.73
N ASP A 63 -7.82 -5.74 20.39
CA ASP A 63 -9.06 -5.46 19.64
C ASP A 63 -9.93 -6.72 19.41
N GLN A 64 -9.42 -7.91 19.73
CA GLN A 64 -10.19 -9.17 19.64
C GLN A 64 -11.14 -9.38 20.84
N LEU A 65 -10.93 -8.64 21.93
CA LEU A 65 -11.86 -8.60 23.04
C LEU A 65 -12.85 -7.48 22.77
N SER A 66 -14.02 -7.85 22.23
CA SER A 66 -15.18 -6.98 22.09
C SER A 66 -15.26 -6.04 23.30
N ALA A 67 -15.09 -4.73 23.08
CA ALA A 67 -15.38 -3.74 24.09
C ALA A 67 -16.85 -3.92 24.50
N ILE A 68 -17.07 -4.33 25.76
CA ILE A 68 -18.39 -4.33 26.42
C ILE A 68 -18.62 -2.92 26.97
#